data_AF-O78517-F1
#
_entry.id   AF-O78517-F1
#
_cell.length_a   1.000
_cell.length_b   1.000
_cell.length_c   1.000
_cell.angle_alpha   90.00
_cell.angle_beta   90.00
_cell.angle_gamma   90.00
#
_symmetry.space_group_name_H-M   'P 1'
#
loop_
_entity.id
_entity.type
_entity.pdbx_description
1 polymer ?
#
loop_
_entity_poly.entity_id
_entity_poly.type
_entity_poly.pdbx_seq_one_letter_code
_entity_poly.pdbx_strand_id
1 'polypeptide(L)' 'MPTFWENLIRYPRFFISSTLGLVFIITGPLFNLLNKPKSALLFAIIVFGILSGLLITLLLMLDII' A
#
# COMPACT_ATOMS: atom_id res chain seq x y z
N MET A 1 14.07 -28.86 0.17
CA MET A 1 14.25 -27.45 -0.27
C MET A 1 13.70 -26.57 0.84
N PRO A 2 14.39 -25.50 1.28
CA PRO A 2 13.88 -24.66 2.36
C PRO A 2 12.58 -23.96 1.95
N THR A 3 11.62 -23.87 2.87
CA THR A 3 10.36 -23.18 2.64
C THR A 3 10.56 -21.65 2.54
N PHE A 4 9.57 -20.93 2.02
CA PHE A 4 9.61 -19.46 2.01
C PHE A 4 9.87 -18.89 3.42
N TRP A 5 9.17 -19.41 4.43
CA TRP A 5 9.28 -18.95 5.82
C TRP A 5 10.66 -19.23 6.43
N GLU A 6 11.25 -20.38 6.14
CA GLU A 6 12.63 -20.68 6.56
C GLU A 6 13.64 -19.69 5.96
N ASN A 7 13.49 -19.35 4.67
CA ASN A 7 14.37 -18.37 4.02
C ASN A 7 14.18 -16.96 4.57
N LEU A 8 12.94 -16.55 4.82
CA LEU A 8 12.61 -15.25 5.41
C LEU A 8 13.26 -15.07 6.79
N ILE A 9 13.13 -16.08 7.66
CA ILE A 9 13.70 -16.07 9.00
C ILE A 9 15.23 -16.10 8.95
N ARG A 10 15.82 -16.77 7.96
CA ARG A 10 17.29 -16.85 7.77
C ARG A 10 17.90 -15.54 7.26
N TYR A 11 17.17 -14.78 6.43
CA TYR A 11 17.66 -13.55 5.79
C TYR A 11 16.71 -12.35 5.96
N PRO A 12 16.37 -11.96 7.20
CA PRO A 12 15.36 -10.93 7.45
C PRO A 12 15.79 -9.56 6.90
N ARG A 13 17.08 -9.22 7.04
CA ARG A 13 17.64 -7.95 6.51
C ARG A 13 17.51 -7.86 5.00
N PHE A 14 17.80 -8.96 4.28
CA PHE A 14 17.67 -9.02 2.83
C PHE A 14 16.21 -8.83 2.41
N PHE A 15 15.29 -9.57 3.05
CA PHE A 15 13.87 -9.46 2.75
C PHE A 15 13.32 -8.05 3.00
N ILE A 16 13.64 -7.43 4.14
CA ILE A 16 13.18 -6.07 4.45
C ILE A 16 13.74 -5.09 3.43
N SER A 17 15.04 -5.17 3.10
CA SER A 17 15.67 -4.27 2.14
C SER A 17 15.09 -4.39 0.73
N SER A 18 14.91 -5.61 0.22
CA SER A 18 14.34 -5.83 -1.12
C SER A 18 12.86 -5.47 -1.16
N THR A 19 12.09 -5.81 -0.12
CA THR A 19 10.67 -5.46 -0.01
C THR A 19 10.48 -3.95 0.05
N LEU A 20 11.24 -3.23 0.87
CA LEU A 20 11.19 -1.76 0.92
C LEU A 20 11.60 -1.14 -0.42
N GLY A 21 12.66 -1.66 -1.05
CA GLY A 21 13.07 -1.20 -2.38
C GLY A 21 11.95 -1.35 -3.42
N LEU A 22 11.28 -2.50 -3.43
CA LEU A 22 10.12 -2.75 -4.30
C LEU A 22 8.96 -1.81 -3.98
N VAL A 23 8.63 -1.63 -2.69
CA VAL A 23 7.59 -0.69 -2.25
C VAL A 23 7.89 0.72 -2.74
N PHE A 24 9.13 1.21 -2.60
CA PHE A 24 9.51 2.55 -3.06
C PHE A 24 9.52 2.69 -4.57
N ILE A 25 9.95 1.68 -5.33
CA ILE A 25 9.90 1.72 -6.80
C ILE A 25 8.45 1.80 -7.29
N ILE A 26 7.55 1.01 -6.69
CA ILE A 26 6.14 0.96 -7.09
C ILE A 26 5.39 2.24 -6.66
N THR A 27 5.65 2.73 -5.44
CA THR A 27 4.97 3.91 -4.88
C THR A 27 5.61 5.24 -5.30
N GLY A 28 6.87 5.23 -5.77
CA GLY A 28 7.61 6.41 -6.22
C GLY A 28 6.81 7.32 -7.17
N PRO A 29 6.23 6.78 -8.26
CA PRO A 29 5.41 7.58 -9.17
C PRO A 29 4.15 8.18 -8.54
N LEU A 30 3.60 7.59 -7.47
CA LEU A 30 2.46 8.16 -6.76
C LEU A 30 2.86 9.48 -6.06
N PHE A 31 4.08 9.57 -5.52
CA PHE A 31 4.58 10.81 -4.95
C PHE A 31 4.72 11.92 -6.00
N ASN A 32 4.96 11.59 -7.28
CA ASN A 32 4.96 12.59 -8.35
C ASN A 32 3.58 13.24 -8.56
N LEU A 33 2.48 12.53 -8.25
CA LEU A 33 1.13 13.09 -8.32
C LEU A 33 0.90 14.18 -7.28
N LEU A 34 1.63 14.15 -6.16
CA LEU A 34 1.54 15.15 -5.09
C LEU A 34 2.25 16.47 -5.46
N ASN A 35 3.12 16.49 -6.48
CA ASN A 35 3.92 17.66 -6.85
C ASN A 35 3.17 18.74 -7.65
N LYS A 36 1.99 18.43 -8.22
CA LYS A 36 1.15 19.43 -8.91
C LYS A 36 -0.19 19.55 -8.19
N PRO A 37 -0.69 20.76 -7.92
CA PRO A 37 -1.88 20.95 -7.06
C PRO A 37 -3.13 20.26 -7.60
N LYS A 38 -3.34 20.30 -8.94
CA LYS A 38 -4.50 19.64 -9.58
C LYS A 38 -4.43 18.11 -9.49
N SER A 39 -3.26 17.51 -9.75
CA SER A 39 -3.11 16.05 -9.64
C SER A 39 -3.11 15.60 -8.18
N ALA A 40 -2.58 16.40 -7.26
CA ALA A 40 -2.59 16.13 -5.83
C ALA A 40 -4.03 16.08 -5.29
N LEU A 41 -4.86 17.05 -5.69
CA LEU A 41 -6.28 17.07 -5.33
C LEU A 41 -7.01 15.83 -5.90
N LEU A 42 -6.82 15.52 -7.19
CA LEU A 42 -7.42 14.34 -7.80
C LEU A 42 -6.98 13.05 -7.11
N PHE A 43 -5.69 12.91 -6.82
CA PHE A 43 -5.13 11.77 -6.09
C PHE A 43 -5.74 11.64 -4.69
N ALA A 44 -5.86 12.76 -3.95
CA ALA A 44 -6.48 12.78 -2.63
C ALA A 44 -7.95 12.35 -2.67
N ILE A 45 -8.73 12.81 -3.66
CA ILE A 45 -10.14 12.40 -3.85
C ILE A 45 -10.24 10.90 -4.12
N ILE A 46 -9.38 10.35 -4.99
CA ILE A 46 -9.36 8.92 -5.31
C ILE A 46 -9.00 8.09 -4.08
N VAL A 47 -7.94 8.46 -3.37
CA VAL A 47 -7.51 7.76 -2.15
C VAL A 47 -8.60 7.81 -1.08
N PHE A 48 -9.20 8.98 -0.87
CA PHE A 48 -10.33 9.13 0.06
C PHE A 48 -11.51 8.25 -0.35
N GLY A 49 -11.90 8.25 -1.62
CA GLY A 49 -12.98 7.41 -2.14
C GLY A 49 -12.72 5.91 -1.94
N ILE A 50 -11.49 5.45 -2.19
CA ILE A 50 -11.09 4.06 -1.94
C ILE A 50 -11.18 3.72 -0.44
N LEU A 51 -10.62 4.57 0.43
CA LEU A 51 -10.63 4.33 1.88
C LEU A 51 -12.05 4.36 2.46
N SER A 52 -12.88 5.32 2.05
CA SER A 52 -14.30 5.38 2.44
C SER A 52 -15.07 4.18 1.92
N GLY A 53 -14.85 3.76 0.67
CA GLY A 53 -15.46 2.57 0.10
C GLY A 53 -15.09 1.31 0.88
N LEU A 54 -13.80 1.10 1.15
CA LEU A 54 -13.32 -0.02 1.97
C LEU A 54 -13.90 0.00 3.39
N LEU A 55 -13.99 1.18 4.02
CA LEU A 55 -14.59 1.34 5.34
C LEU A 55 -16.08 0.95 5.32
N ILE A 56 -16.85 1.45 4.35
CA ILE A 56 -18.28 1.11 4.22
C ILE A 56 -18.44 -0.38 3.96
N THR A 57 -17.64 -0.98 3.08
CA THR A 57 -17.65 -2.43 2.84
C THR A 57 -17.37 -3.19 4.14
N LEU A 58 -16.37 -2.79 4.92
CA LEU A 58 -16.05 -3.43 6.20
C LEU A 58 -17.20 -3.31 7.20
N LEU A 59 -17.83 -2.14 7.29
CA LEU A 59 -18.96 -1.91 8.20
C LEU A 59 -20.19 -2.76 7.83
N LEU A 60 -20.49 -2.88 6.54
CA LEU A 60 -21.54 -3.76 6.02
C LEU A 60 -21.22 -5.25 6.28
N MET A 61 -19.96 -5.66 6.14
CA MET A 61 -19.54 -7.04 6.44
C MET A 61 -19.63 -7.37 7.94
N LEU A 62 -19.56 -6.36 8.80
CA LEU A 62 -19.66 -6.49 10.26
C LEU A 62 -21.08 -6.23 10.79
N ASP A 63 -22.05 -5.92 9.93
CA ASP A 63 -23.45 -5.60 10.29
C ASP A 63 -23.55 -4.45 11.32
N ILE A 64 -22.61 -3.49 11.24
CA ILE A 64 -22.59 -2.30 12.11
C ILE A 64 -23.47 -1.18 11.51
N ILE A 65 -23.61 -1.17 10.18
CA ILE A 65 -24.49 -0.32 9.37
C ILE A 65 -25.21 -1.25 8.40
#